data_AF-A0A4R5K453-F1
#
_entry.id   AF-A0A4R5K453-F1
#
_cell.length_a   1.000
_cell.length_b   1.000
_cell.length_c   1.000
_cell.angle_alpha   90.00
_cell.angle_beta   90.00
_cell.angle_gamma   90.00
#
_symmetry.space_group_name_H-M   'P 1'
#
loop_
_entity.id
_entity.type
_entity.pdbx_description
1 polymer ?
#
loop_
_entity_poly.entity_id
_entity_poly.type
_entity_poly.pdbx_seq_one_letter_code
_entity_poly.pdbx_strand_id
1 'polypeptide(L)'
;MTEAAPQDAPDIQEVVPEPAPLPWAEVSAEHFQMLRLAPLPTDRNSGARPLRFVQYGYAERHNKDLSLLRLTIQLPGQKVRKEQNHLDIWVDHQEKHVRIGPDSGLQVEPLNRGLGRFLLAQAISWAQRKWSHYRVEGAALASKDALNEDSRLRRDQLLRSHGLEVEYADAQHLKGRYVDVQVGELKGGWNTEKVQRVEILEAAQMLQQAEQNLQEKEAQLRERDERVSKYRREDSGLRFTITCLVAFAVFQAGLLIWIATH
;
A
#
# COMPACT_ATOMS: atom_id res chain seq x y z
N MET A 1 -37.59 64.77 -7.88
CA MET A 1 -36.29 64.05 -7.88
C MET A 1 -36.51 62.73 -7.17
N THR A 2 -36.51 61.62 -7.90
CA THR A 2 -36.25 60.30 -7.32
C THR A 2 -35.69 59.41 -8.43
N GLU A 3 -34.53 58.82 -8.15
CA GLU A 3 -33.67 58.04 -9.03
C GLU A 3 -34.34 56.80 -9.62
N ALA A 4 -34.02 56.52 -10.88
CA ALA A 4 -34.18 55.22 -11.50
C ALA A 4 -32.93 54.39 -11.22
N ALA A 5 -33.09 53.23 -10.58
CA ALA A 5 -32.01 52.25 -10.37
C ALA A 5 -31.69 51.51 -11.67
N PRO A 6 -30.43 51.08 -11.92
CA PRO A 6 -30.05 50.36 -13.12
C PRO A 6 -30.49 48.90 -13.06
N GLN A 7 -30.93 48.36 -14.20
CA GLN A 7 -31.22 46.95 -14.41
C GLN A 7 -29.93 46.13 -14.39
N ASP A 8 -29.81 45.19 -13.46
CA ASP A 8 -28.82 44.11 -13.51
C ASP A 8 -29.20 43.13 -14.63
N ALA A 9 -28.27 42.93 -15.56
CA ALA A 9 -28.34 41.89 -16.58
C ALA A 9 -28.07 40.53 -15.91
N PRO A 10 -28.84 39.47 -16.24
CA PRO A 10 -28.59 38.15 -15.68
C PRO A 10 -27.32 37.54 -16.29
N ASP A 11 -26.39 37.21 -15.40
CA ASP A 11 -25.17 36.46 -15.63
C ASP A 11 -25.52 35.05 -16.15
N ILE A 12 -25.23 34.79 -17.43
CA ILE A 12 -25.46 33.49 -18.05
C ILE A 12 -24.32 32.57 -17.60
N GLN A 13 -24.53 31.83 -16.52
CA GLN A 13 -23.68 30.72 -16.16
C GLN A 13 -23.79 29.65 -17.26
N GLU A 14 -22.74 29.49 -18.06
CA GLU A 14 -22.58 28.35 -18.97
C GLU A 14 -22.67 27.06 -18.16
N VAL A 15 -23.82 26.40 -18.26
CA VAL A 15 -24.03 25.05 -17.74
C VAL A 15 -23.19 24.13 -18.61
N VAL A 16 -21.98 23.80 -18.15
CA VAL A 16 -21.14 22.75 -18.75
C VAL A 16 -21.95 21.45 -18.70
N PRO A 17 -22.27 20.83 -19.85
CA PRO A 17 -23.09 19.63 -19.87
C PRO A 17 -22.36 18.49 -19.14
N GLU A 18 -23.08 17.83 -18.23
CA GLU A 18 -22.59 16.68 -17.49
C GLU A 18 -22.23 15.56 -18.48
N PRO A 19 -21.00 15.01 -18.44
CA PRO A 19 -20.57 14.02 -19.41
C PRO A 19 -21.47 12.79 -19.34
N ALA A 20 -21.88 12.29 -20.51
CA ALA A 20 -22.71 11.10 -20.61
C ALA A 20 -22.10 9.92 -19.81
N PRO A 21 -22.91 9.13 -19.09
CA PRO A 21 -22.39 8.06 -18.25
C PRO A 21 -21.64 7.03 -19.11
N LEU A 22 -20.38 6.77 -18.73
CA LEU A 22 -19.54 5.82 -19.46
C LEU A 22 -20.13 4.41 -19.37
N PRO A 23 -20.19 3.68 -20.50
CA PRO A 23 -20.63 2.30 -20.48
C PRO A 23 -19.64 1.51 -19.62
N TRP A 24 -20.14 0.75 -18.63
CA TRP A 24 -19.33 -0.10 -17.72
C TRP A 24 -18.73 0.56 -16.48
N ALA A 25 -19.19 1.75 -16.08
CA ALA A 25 -18.78 2.39 -14.82
C ALA A 25 -18.90 1.46 -13.58
N GLU A 26 -19.86 0.53 -13.60
CA GLU A 26 -20.18 -0.37 -12.48
C GLU A 26 -19.48 -1.75 -12.54
N VAL A 27 -18.68 -2.06 -13.56
CA VAL A 27 -18.05 -3.38 -13.71
C VAL A 27 -17.14 -3.70 -12.52
N SER A 28 -17.24 -4.88 -11.94
CA SER A 28 -16.32 -5.34 -10.89
C SER A 28 -15.17 -6.15 -11.49
N ALA A 29 -14.08 -6.33 -10.74
CA ALA A 29 -13.04 -7.29 -11.10
C ALA A 29 -13.62 -8.71 -11.22
N GLU A 30 -13.12 -9.47 -12.20
CA GLU A 30 -13.62 -10.82 -12.53
C GLU A 30 -12.53 -11.88 -12.42
N HIS A 31 -11.29 -11.50 -12.74
CA HIS A 31 -10.12 -12.36 -12.64
C HIS A 31 -9.32 -11.97 -11.42
N PHE A 32 -8.86 -12.96 -10.66
CA PHE A 32 -8.17 -12.73 -9.39
C PHE A 32 -6.86 -13.48 -9.32
N GLN A 33 -5.83 -12.83 -8.79
CA GLN A 33 -4.50 -13.40 -8.55
C GLN A 33 -4.01 -13.00 -7.17
N MET A 34 -3.15 -13.82 -6.58
CA MET A 34 -2.49 -13.47 -5.32
C MET A 34 -1.22 -12.68 -5.62
N LEU A 35 -1.03 -11.58 -4.88
CA LEU A 35 0.24 -10.87 -4.84
C LEU A 35 0.89 -11.03 -3.48
N ARG A 36 2.19 -11.34 -3.48
CA ARG A 36 3.07 -11.30 -2.33
C ARG A 36 3.79 -9.95 -2.29
N LEU A 37 3.66 -9.26 -1.16
CA LEU A 37 4.36 -8.03 -0.84
C LEU A 37 5.49 -8.34 0.12
N ALA A 38 6.74 -8.20 -0.33
CA ALA A 38 7.91 -8.54 0.46
C ALA A 38 8.02 -7.69 1.76
N PRO A 39 8.56 -8.23 2.85
CA PRO A 39 8.83 -7.44 4.05
C PRO A 39 9.82 -6.32 3.72
N LEU A 40 9.55 -5.10 4.20
CA LEU A 40 10.41 -3.93 4.04
C LEU A 40 10.71 -3.33 5.41
N PRO A 41 11.81 -2.56 5.55
CA PRO A 41 12.11 -1.84 6.79
C PRO A 41 10.95 -0.96 7.25
N THR A 42 10.86 -0.64 8.53
CA THR A 42 9.87 0.33 9.02
C THR A 42 10.07 1.69 8.36
N ASP A 43 8.98 2.36 8.04
CA ASP A 43 8.95 3.65 7.35
C ASP A 43 8.19 4.67 8.18
N ARG A 44 8.65 5.92 8.20
CA ARG A 44 8.03 6.99 9.01
C ARG A 44 6.56 7.20 8.65
N ASN A 45 6.19 7.09 7.38
CA ASN A 45 4.88 7.47 6.87
C ASN A 45 3.92 6.26 6.78
N SER A 46 4.44 5.06 6.55
CA SER A 46 3.66 3.81 6.38
C SER A 46 3.79 2.81 7.53
N GLY A 47 4.68 3.07 8.50
CA GLY A 47 4.86 2.23 9.68
C GLY A 47 5.56 0.90 9.40
N ALA A 48 5.18 -0.13 10.13
CA ALA A 48 5.70 -1.48 9.95
C ALA A 48 5.25 -2.08 8.61
N ARG A 49 6.17 -2.71 7.89
CA ARG A 49 5.94 -3.23 6.55
C ARG A 49 6.25 -4.72 6.48
N PRO A 50 5.46 -5.58 7.16
CA PRO A 50 5.71 -7.02 7.19
C PRO A 50 5.45 -7.69 5.84
N LEU A 51 5.82 -8.97 5.71
CA LEU A 51 5.33 -9.81 4.62
C LEU A 51 3.80 -9.75 4.60
N ARG A 52 3.20 -9.50 3.43
CA ARG A 52 1.74 -9.43 3.30
C ARG A 52 1.29 -10.01 1.96
N PHE A 53 0.16 -10.70 1.96
CA PHE A 53 -0.50 -11.16 0.74
C PHE A 53 -1.74 -10.30 0.48
N VAL A 54 -1.96 -9.93 -0.77
CA VAL A 54 -3.10 -9.13 -1.22
C VAL A 54 -3.69 -9.77 -2.47
N GLN A 55 -4.97 -9.52 -2.75
CA GLN A 55 -5.62 -10.00 -3.96
C GLN A 55 -5.56 -8.90 -5.02
N TYR A 56 -5.03 -9.24 -6.20
CA TYR A 56 -5.12 -8.42 -7.40
C TYR A 56 -6.29 -8.89 -8.25
N GLY A 57 -7.20 -7.98 -8.56
CA GLY A 57 -8.36 -8.24 -9.40
C GLY A 57 -8.30 -7.43 -10.68
N TYR A 58 -8.72 -7.99 -11.81
CA TYR A 58 -8.90 -7.23 -13.04
C TYR A 58 -10.14 -7.63 -13.84
N ALA A 59 -10.65 -6.68 -14.62
CA ALA A 59 -11.71 -6.89 -15.61
C ALA A 59 -11.42 -6.07 -16.88
N GLU A 60 -11.78 -6.63 -18.03
CA GLU A 60 -11.61 -6.01 -19.34
C GLU A 60 -12.96 -5.95 -20.06
N ARG A 61 -13.23 -4.82 -20.73
CA ARG A 61 -14.37 -4.64 -21.63
C ARG A 61 -13.91 -3.97 -22.91
N HIS A 62 -14.48 -4.40 -24.02
CA HIS A 62 -14.17 -3.87 -25.34
C HIS A 62 -15.45 -3.75 -26.16
N ASN A 63 -15.63 -2.63 -26.83
CA ASN A 63 -16.56 -2.48 -27.94
C ASN A 63 -15.84 -1.72 -29.08
N LYS A 64 -16.59 -1.21 -30.06
CA LYS A 64 -16.01 -0.50 -31.21
C LYS A 64 -15.49 0.90 -30.86
N ASP A 65 -16.07 1.54 -29.86
CA ASP A 65 -15.83 2.95 -29.51
C ASP A 65 -14.92 3.09 -28.30
N LEU A 66 -15.08 2.21 -27.31
CA LEU A 66 -14.43 2.26 -26.01
C LEU A 66 -13.89 0.89 -25.58
N SER A 67 -12.75 0.93 -24.89
CA SER A 67 -12.26 -0.18 -24.08
C SER A 67 -11.99 0.26 -22.65
N LEU A 68 -12.22 -0.65 -21.70
CA LEU A 68 -11.96 -0.46 -20.28
C LEU A 68 -11.06 -1.58 -19.77
N LEU A 69 -10.01 -1.21 -19.04
CA LEU A 69 -9.33 -2.07 -18.09
C LEU A 69 -9.57 -1.53 -16.68
N ARG A 70 -10.11 -2.38 -15.81
CA ARG A 70 -10.31 -2.08 -14.40
C ARG A 70 -9.38 -2.95 -13.58
N LEU A 71 -8.52 -2.34 -12.77
CA LEU A 71 -7.58 -3.02 -11.88
C LEU A 71 -7.90 -2.68 -10.42
N THR A 72 -7.88 -3.69 -9.56
CA THR A 72 -8.23 -3.55 -8.13
C THR A 72 -7.24 -4.29 -7.24
N ILE A 73 -7.03 -3.77 -6.02
CA ILE A 73 -6.29 -4.45 -4.94
C ILE A 73 -7.20 -4.60 -3.72
N GLN A 74 -7.43 -5.84 -3.31
CA GLN A 74 -8.18 -6.15 -2.09
C GLN A 74 -7.24 -6.62 -0.98
N LEU A 75 -7.44 -6.08 0.21
CA LEU A 75 -6.66 -6.42 1.40
C LEU A 75 -7.45 -7.41 2.26
N PRO A 76 -6.93 -8.63 2.49
CA PRO A 76 -7.57 -9.58 3.39
C PRO A 76 -7.77 -8.98 4.78
N GLY A 77 -9.00 -9.05 5.29
CA GLY A 77 -9.37 -8.57 6.63
C GLY A 77 -9.36 -7.04 6.82
N GLN A 78 -9.16 -6.25 5.76
CA GLN A 78 -9.10 -4.79 5.86
C GLN A 78 -9.98 -4.12 4.80
N LYS A 79 -10.96 -3.34 5.24
CA LYS A 79 -11.77 -2.49 4.36
C LYS A 79 -11.03 -1.20 4.03
N VAL A 80 -11.03 -0.83 2.76
CA VAL A 80 -10.52 0.45 2.24
C VAL A 80 -11.67 1.28 1.69
N ARG A 81 -11.43 2.57 1.44
CA ARG A 81 -12.43 3.43 0.79
C ARG A 81 -12.66 2.96 -0.65
N LYS A 82 -13.86 3.23 -1.19
CA LYS A 82 -14.25 2.81 -2.56
C LYS A 82 -13.29 3.33 -3.65
N GLU A 83 -12.78 4.53 -3.47
CA GLU A 83 -11.84 5.18 -4.41
C GLU A 83 -10.38 4.70 -4.28
N GLN A 84 -10.06 3.91 -3.25
CA GLN A 84 -8.71 3.41 -3.02
C GLN A 84 -8.52 2.06 -3.70
N ASN A 85 -7.26 1.75 -4.02
CA ASN A 85 -6.85 0.47 -4.59
C ASN A 85 -7.53 0.15 -5.90
N HIS A 86 -7.81 1.17 -6.68
CA HIS A 86 -8.56 1.09 -7.92
C HIS A 86 -7.86 1.92 -9.00
N LEU A 87 -7.70 1.36 -10.18
CA LEU A 87 -7.14 2.01 -11.37
C LEU A 87 -7.97 1.62 -12.57
N ASP A 88 -8.55 2.61 -13.25
CA ASP A 88 -9.25 2.42 -14.51
C ASP A 88 -8.44 2.98 -15.66
N ILE A 89 -8.37 2.25 -16.76
CA ILE A 89 -7.83 2.75 -18.02
C ILE A 89 -8.95 2.70 -19.04
N TRP A 90 -9.34 3.88 -19.51
CA TRP A 90 -10.29 4.03 -20.60
C TRP A 90 -9.53 4.29 -21.88
N VAL A 91 -9.96 3.65 -22.96
CA VAL A 91 -9.40 3.85 -24.30
C VAL A 91 -10.54 4.25 -25.19
N ASP A 92 -10.43 5.43 -25.80
CA ASP A 92 -11.32 5.91 -26.84
C ASP A 92 -10.72 5.55 -28.21
N HIS A 93 -11.45 4.76 -29.00
CA HIS A 93 -11.03 4.31 -30.32
C HIS A 93 -11.32 5.32 -31.43
N GLN A 94 -12.25 6.26 -31.21
CA GLN A 94 -12.55 7.33 -32.15
C GLN A 94 -11.46 8.39 -32.09
N GLU A 95 -11.14 8.88 -30.89
CA GLU A 95 -10.10 9.89 -30.67
C GLU A 95 -8.69 9.29 -30.56
N LYS A 96 -8.58 7.96 -30.42
CA LYS A 96 -7.31 7.23 -30.20
C LYS A 96 -6.57 7.69 -28.95
N HIS A 97 -7.33 7.97 -27.90
CA HIS A 97 -6.83 8.50 -26.64
C HIS A 97 -7.00 7.50 -25.51
N VAL A 98 -6.10 7.57 -24.53
CA VAL A 98 -6.09 6.73 -23.34
C VAL A 98 -6.18 7.64 -22.11
N ARG A 99 -7.20 7.43 -21.29
CA ARG A 99 -7.41 8.17 -20.06
C ARG A 99 -7.16 7.28 -18.85
N ILE A 100 -6.34 7.77 -17.92
CA ILE A 100 -6.00 7.11 -16.67
C ILE A 100 -6.92 7.66 -15.58
N GLY A 101 -7.77 6.81 -15.02
CA GLY A 101 -8.67 7.13 -13.91
C GLY A 101 -8.28 6.41 -12.61
N PRO A 102 -8.78 6.87 -11.46
CA PRO A 102 -9.75 7.95 -11.29
C PRO A 102 -9.12 9.35 -11.36
N ASP A 103 -9.91 10.37 -11.67
CA ASP A 103 -9.47 11.78 -11.76
C ASP A 103 -8.90 12.31 -10.43
N SER A 104 -9.28 11.68 -9.31
CA SER A 104 -8.71 11.95 -7.98
C SER A 104 -7.25 11.49 -7.81
N GLY A 105 -6.69 10.83 -8.83
CA GLY A 105 -5.39 10.19 -8.80
C GLY A 105 -5.41 8.78 -8.18
N LEU A 106 -4.36 8.02 -8.47
CA LEU A 106 -4.18 6.65 -7.99
C LEU A 106 -3.84 6.63 -6.49
N GLN A 107 -4.81 6.25 -5.65
CA GLN A 107 -4.62 6.09 -4.21
C GLN A 107 -4.48 4.61 -3.86
N VAL A 108 -3.37 4.22 -3.24
CA VAL A 108 -3.06 2.81 -2.97
C VAL A 108 -2.68 2.58 -1.52
N GLU A 109 -3.32 1.58 -0.92
CA GLU A 109 -3.05 1.03 0.39
C GLU A 109 -2.73 -0.47 0.28
N PRO A 110 -1.71 -0.97 1.00
CA PRO A 110 -0.77 -0.25 1.86
C PRO A 110 0.20 0.67 1.09
N LEU A 111 0.41 1.87 1.63
CA LEU A 111 1.36 2.85 1.10
C LEU A 111 2.80 2.34 1.08
N ASN A 112 3.58 2.81 0.09
CA ASN A 112 5.02 2.55 -0.05
C ASN A 112 5.40 1.05 -0.13
N ARG A 113 4.56 0.27 -0.85
CA ARG A 113 4.75 -1.18 -1.08
C ARG A 113 5.02 -1.57 -2.53
N GLY A 114 5.10 -0.59 -3.43
CA GLY A 114 5.31 -0.83 -4.86
C GLY A 114 4.03 -1.13 -5.66
N LEU A 115 2.87 -1.21 -4.99
CA LEU A 115 1.58 -1.52 -5.62
C LEU A 115 1.16 -0.51 -6.70
N GLY A 116 1.35 0.79 -6.49
CA GLY A 116 1.02 1.80 -7.51
C GLY A 116 1.81 1.60 -8.81
N ARG A 117 3.12 1.32 -8.69
CA ARG A 117 3.97 1.00 -9.85
C ARG A 117 3.54 -0.30 -10.53
N PHE A 118 3.18 -1.31 -9.74
CA PHE A 118 2.67 -2.57 -10.26
C PHE A 118 1.39 -2.35 -11.08
N LEU A 119 0.40 -1.61 -10.54
CA LEU A 119 -0.87 -1.34 -11.22
C LEU A 119 -0.66 -0.58 -12.53
N LEU A 120 0.13 0.50 -12.51
CA LEU A 120 0.46 1.26 -13.74
C LEU A 120 1.22 0.39 -14.74
N ALA A 121 2.16 -0.44 -14.30
CA ALA A 121 2.87 -1.38 -15.19
C ALA A 121 1.91 -2.36 -15.88
N GLN A 122 0.91 -2.89 -15.17
CA GLN A 122 -0.11 -3.76 -15.77
C GLN A 122 -0.97 -3.00 -16.77
N ALA A 123 -1.41 -1.79 -16.41
CA ALA A 123 -2.17 -0.91 -17.30
C ALA A 123 -1.40 -0.58 -18.60
N ILE A 124 -0.13 -0.20 -18.48
CA ILE A 124 0.75 0.13 -19.61
C ILE A 124 0.94 -1.11 -20.49
N SER A 125 1.25 -2.26 -19.88
CA SER A 125 1.45 -3.51 -20.62
C SER A 125 0.18 -3.93 -21.38
N TRP A 126 -1.00 -3.73 -20.79
CA TRP A 126 -2.27 -4.00 -21.46
C TRP A 126 -2.50 -3.05 -22.64
N ALA A 127 -2.31 -1.74 -22.44
CA ALA A 127 -2.53 -0.75 -23.48
C ALA A 127 -1.54 -0.91 -24.65
N GLN A 128 -0.26 -1.17 -24.36
CA GLN A 128 0.80 -1.35 -25.36
C GLN A 128 0.57 -2.55 -26.29
N ARG A 129 -0.16 -3.59 -25.85
CA ARG A 129 -0.44 -4.78 -26.68
C ARG A 129 -1.26 -4.46 -27.93
N LYS A 130 -2.16 -3.48 -27.87
CA LYS A 130 -3.11 -3.18 -28.96
C LYS A 130 -3.05 -1.72 -29.44
N TRP A 131 -2.69 -0.81 -28.55
CA TRP A 131 -2.83 0.64 -28.76
C TRP A 131 -1.54 1.39 -28.42
N SER A 132 -0.38 0.79 -28.72
CA SER A 132 0.92 1.44 -28.57
C SER A 132 1.02 2.78 -29.30
N HIS A 133 0.26 2.95 -30.39
CA HIS A 133 0.24 4.16 -31.19
C HIS A 133 -0.73 5.24 -30.68
N TYR A 134 -1.59 4.93 -29.69
CA TYR A 134 -2.52 5.88 -29.08
C TYR A 134 -1.78 6.83 -28.13
N ARG A 135 -2.44 7.92 -27.73
CA ARG A 135 -1.87 8.91 -26.81
C ARG A 135 -2.57 8.89 -25.46
N VAL A 136 -1.79 9.04 -24.40
CA VAL A 136 -2.31 9.43 -23.09
C VAL A 136 -2.41 10.95 -23.07
N GLU A 137 -3.61 11.49 -22.90
CA GLU A 137 -3.80 12.94 -22.74
C GLU A 137 -3.25 13.39 -21.39
N GLY A 138 -2.53 14.52 -21.41
CA GLY A 138 -2.04 15.18 -20.23
C GLY A 138 -3.18 15.66 -19.35
N ALA A 139 -3.15 15.27 -18.07
CA ALA A 139 -4.18 15.65 -17.12
C ALA A 139 -3.60 16.41 -15.93
N ALA A 140 -4.43 17.27 -15.35
CA ALA A 140 -4.13 17.95 -14.10
C ALA A 140 -3.96 16.92 -12.97
N LEU A 141 -2.95 17.13 -12.14
CA LEU A 141 -2.71 16.30 -10.97
C LEU A 141 -3.59 16.75 -9.81
N ALA A 142 -4.05 15.80 -9.00
CA ALA A 142 -4.89 16.09 -7.85
C ALA A 142 -4.18 17.02 -6.85
N SER A 143 -4.83 18.15 -6.51
CA SER A 143 -4.28 19.18 -5.61
C SER A 143 -4.05 18.69 -4.19
N LYS A 144 -4.76 17.63 -3.76
CA LYS A 144 -4.62 17.03 -2.43
C LYS A 144 -3.19 16.55 -2.15
N ASP A 145 -2.52 16.01 -3.16
CA ASP A 145 -1.14 15.53 -3.01
C ASP A 145 -0.13 16.68 -2.96
N ALA A 146 -0.48 17.87 -3.47
CA ALA A 146 0.39 19.05 -3.43
C ALA A 146 0.50 19.65 -2.02
N LEU A 147 -0.46 19.38 -1.13
CA LEU A 147 -0.48 19.88 0.26
C LEU A 147 0.61 19.25 1.14
N ASN A 148 1.16 18.09 0.74
CA ASN A 148 2.22 17.41 1.48
C ASN A 148 3.36 17.03 0.52
N GLU A 149 4.54 17.57 0.77
CA GLU A 149 5.74 17.36 -0.04
C GLU A 149 6.11 15.87 -0.21
N ASP A 150 6.02 15.07 0.86
CA ASP A 150 6.31 13.63 0.80
C ASP A 150 5.30 12.89 -0.11
N SER A 151 4.04 13.34 -0.15
CA SER A 151 3.02 12.76 -1.04
C SER A 151 3.23 13.20 -2.49
N ARG A 152 3.51 14.49 -2.70
CA ARG A 152 3.85 15.05 -4.01
C ARG A 152 5.05 14.33 -4.65
N LEU A 153 6.16 14.22 -3.92
CA LEU A 153 7.38 13.57 -4.42
C LEU A 153 7.15 12.10 -4.76
N ARG A 154 6.37 11.37 -3.96
CA ARG A 154 6.03 9.96 -4.24
C ARG A 154 5.19 9.81 -5.51
N ARG A 155 4.17 10.66 -5.69
CA ARG A 155 3.34 10.68 -6.90
C ARG A 155 4.18 11.00 -8.13
N ASP A 156 5.01 12.03 -8.06
CA ASP A 156 5.84 12.44 -9.20
C ASP A 156 6.88 11.36 -9.54
N GLN A 157 7.49 10.74 -8.54
CA GLN A 157 8.41 9.62 -8.76
C GLN A 157 7.71 8.40 -9.36
N LEU A 158 6.45 8.14 -8.98
CA LEU A 158 5.63 7.09 -9.58
C LEU A 158 5.40 7.39 -11.08
N LEU A 159 4.91 8.58 -11.41
CA LEU A 159 4.62 8.99 -12.79
C LEU A 159 5.89 8.97 -13.65
N ARG A 160 6.96 9.61 -13.20
CA ARG A 160 8.26 9.66 -13.90
C ARG A 160 8.85 8.28 -14.13
N SER A 161 8.67 7.34 -13.19
CA SER A 161 9.17 5.96 -13.37
C SER A 161 8.48 5.21 -14.52
N HIS A 162 7.29 5.65 -14.92
CA HIS A 162 6.55 5.12 -16.05
C HIS A 162 6.67 5.95 -17.34
N GLY A 163 7.50 6.99 -17.34
CA GLY A 163 7.70 7.86 -18.51
C GLY A 163 6.69 9.01 -18.62
N LEU A 164 5.88 9.25 -17.58
CA LEU A 164 4.99 10.42 -17.51
C LEU A 164 5.77 11.60 -16.93
N GLU A 165 6.04 12.60 -17.76
CA GLU A 165 6.69 13.84 -17.34
C GLU A 165 5.71 14.72 -16.58
N VAL A 166 6.18 15.32 -15.47
CA VAL A 166 5.35 16.14 -14.58
C VAL A 166 5.85 17.58 -14.60
N GLU A 167 4.96 18.49 -14.97
CA GLU A 167 5.18 19.93 -15.04
C GLU A 167 4.35 20.65 -13.97
N TYR A 168 4.86 21.77 -13.47
CA TYR A 168 4.15 22.64 -12.54
C TYR A 168 4.07 24.05 -13.11
N ALA A 169 2.89 24.65 -13.04
CA ALA A 169 2.66 26.01 -13.53
C ALA A 169 3.11 27.08 -12.53
N ASP A 170 3.24 26.73 -11.24
CA ASP A 170 3.48 27.66 -10.14
C ASP A 170 4.68 27.23 -9.27
N ALA A 171 5.37 28.21 -8.68
CA ALA A 171 6.51 27.97 -7.79
C ALA A 171 6.13 27.23 -6.49
N GLN A 172 4.85 27.27 -6.10
CA GLN A 172 4.34 26.54 -4.94
C GLN A 172 3.98 25.08 -5.27
N HIS A 173 4.12 24.66 -6.54
CA HIS A 173 3.83 23.31 -7.02
C HIS A 173 2.40 22.83 -6.73
N LEU A 174 1.44 23.76 -6.65
CA LEU A 174 0.03 23.46 -6.37
C LEU A 174 -0.75 23.05 -7.63
N LYS A 175 -0.31 23.51 -8.81
CA LYS A 175 -0.93 23.23 -10.11
C LYS A 175 0.02 22.42 -10.97
N GLY A 176 0.08 21.13 -10.67
CA GLY A 176 0.83 20.15 -11.47
C GLY A 176 -0.02 19.52 -12.56
N ARG A 177 0.60 19.12 -13.67
CA ARG A 177 0.01 18.26 -14.70
C ARG A 177 1.05 17.26 -15.18
N TYR A 178 0.61 16.14 -15.76
CA TYR A 178 1.52 15.35 -16.59
C TYR A 178 1.29 15.66 -18.07
N VAL A 179 2.34 15.51 -18.88
CA VAL A 179 2.34 15.88 -20.31
C VAL A 179 1.83 14.72 -21.17
N ASP A 180 1.23 15.06 -22.30
CA ASP A 180 0.82 14.13 -23.35
C ASP A 180 1.98 13.22 -23.78
N VAL A 181 1.73 11.91 -23.81
CA VAL A 181 2.75 10.92 -24.17
C VAL A 181 2.14 9.80 -25.01
N GLN A 182 2.91 9.24 -25.94
CA GLN A 182 2.45 8.08 -26.69
C GLN A 182 2.52 6.82 -25.82
N VAL A 183 1.50 5.95 -25.90
CA VAL A 183 1.43 4.73 -25.07
C VAL A 183 2.66 3.85 -25.25
N GLY A 184 3.22 3.78 -26.46
CA GLY A 184 4.45 3.04 -26.77
C GLY A 184 5.71 3.55 -26.07
N GLU A 185 5.74 4.81 -25.64
CA GLU A 185 6.88 5.43 -24.94
C GLU A 185 6.85 5.18 -23.42
N LEU A 186 5.70 4.74 -22.90
CA LEU A 186 5.53 4.42 -21.49
C LEU A 186 6.37 3.21 -21.06
N LYS A 187 6.83 3.24 -19.82
CA LYS A 187 7.68 2.18 -19.25
C LYS A 187 6.85 1.23 -18.38
N GLY A 188 6.60 0.01 -18.85
CA GLY A 188 5.80 -1.00 -18.15
C GLY A 188 6.51 -1.76 -17.01
N GLY A 189 7.60 -1.23 -16.45
CA GLY A 189 8.40 -1.92 -15.43
C GLY A 189 7.92 -1.72 -14.00
N TRP A 190 8.05 -2.76 -13.16
CA TRP A 190 7.87 -2.65 -11.70
C TRP A 190 8.98 -3.42 -10.96
N ASN A 191 9.11 -3.20 -9.66
CA ASN A 191 10.07 -3.94 -8.84
C ASN A 191 9.46 -5.30 -8.42
N THR A 192 9.96 -6.37 -9.02
CA THR A 192 9.54 -7.76 -8.79
C THR A 192 10.02 -8.35 -7.48
N GLU A 193 10.94 -7.71 -6.76
CA GLU A 193 11.32 -8.12 -5.41
C GLU A 193 10.29 -7.63 -4.38
N LYS A 194 9.73 -6.43 -4.59
CA LYS A 194 8.72 -5.83 -3.70
C LYS A 194 7.33 -6.43 -3.91
N VAL A 195 6.94 -6.67 -5.15
CA VAL A 195 5.61 -7.17 -5.53
C VAL A 195 5.76 -8.35 -6.48
N GLN A 196 5.32 -9.52 -6.03
CA GLN A 196 5.38 -10.78 -6.77
C GLN A 196 3.99 -11.33 -7.00
N ARG A 197 3.74 -11.86 -8.20
CA ARG A 197 2.59 -12.74 -8.42
C ARG A 197 2.91 -14.09 -7.82
N VAL A 198 1.94 -14.69 -7.15
CA VAL A 198 2.07 -16.02 -6.57
C VAL A 198 1.03 -16.92 -7.19
N GLU A 199 1.51 -18.01 -7.78
CA GLU A 199 0.65 -19.06 -8.32
C GLU A 199 0.06 -19.92 -7.20
N ILE A 200 -1.07 -20.58 -7.45
CA ILE A 200 -1.78 -21.34 -6.42
C ILE A 200 -0.89 -22.44 -5.81
N LEU A 201 -0.12 -23.15 -6.64
CA LEU A 201 0.80 -24.19 -6.17
C LEU A 201 1.95 -23.62 -5.33
N GLU A 202 2.49 -22.46 -5.72
CA GLU A 202 3.52 -21.77 -4.96
C GLU A 202 2.97 -21.28 -3.61
N ALA A 203 1.74 -20.74 -3.59
CA ALA A 203 1.06 -20.35 -2.36
C ALA A 203 0.85 -21.54 -1.41
N ALA A 204 0.45 -22.70 -1.95
CA ALA A 204 0.29 -23.93 -1.18
C ALA A 204 1.63 -24.41 -0.59
N GLN A 205 2.72 -24.35 -1.36
CA GLN A 205 4.06 -24.68 -0.89
C GLN A 205 4.53 -23.72 0.22
N MET A 206 4.31 -22.41 0.04
CA MET A 206 4.65 -21.42 1.08
C MET A 206 3.87 -21.67 2.37
N LEU A 207 2.58 -22.03 2.26
CA LEU A 207 1.76 -22.37 3.43
C LEU A 207 2.26 -23.63 4.13
N GLN A 208 2.58 -24.68 3.37
CA GLN A 208 3.12 -25.92 3.93
C GLN A 208 4.47 -25.69 4.62
N GLN A 209 5.36 -24.89 4.02
CA GLN A 209 6.64 -24.53 4.63
C GLN A 209 6.44 -23.68 5.90
N ALA A 210 5.49 -22.74 5.90
CA ALA A 210 5.19 -21.92 7.07
C ALA A 210 4.69 -22.78 8.24
N GLU A 211 3.84 -23.77 7.98
CA GLU A 211 3.36 -24.72 8.98
C GLU A 211 4.50 -25.55 9.57
N GLN A 212 5.39 -26.10 8.74
CA GLN A 212 6.58 -26.83 9.21
C GLN A 212 7.47 -25.96 10.10
N ASN A 213 7.77 -24.74 9.65
CA ASN A 213 8.58 -23.79 10.42
C ASN A 213 7.91 -23.44 11.75
N LEU A 214 6.57 -23.32 11.79
CA LEU A 214 5.83 -23.01 13.00
C LEU A 214 5.94 -24.15 14.01
N GLN A 215 5.78 -25.40 13.58
CA GLN A 215 5.94 -26.59 14.42
C GLN A 215 7.36 -26.69 15.00
N GLU A 216 8.38 -26.41 14.19
CA GLU A 216 9.78 -26.36 14.66
C GLU A 216 9.99 -25.28 15.73
N LYS A 217 9.42 -24.09 15.53
CA LYS A 217 9.50 -23.00 16.52
C LYS A 217 8.76 -23.31 17.80
N GLU A 218 7.60 -23.97 17.74
CA GLU A 218 6.88 -24.43 18.93
C GLU A 218 7.70 -25.44 19.74
N ALA A 219 8.35 -26.40 19.08
CA ALA A 219 9.24 -27.35 19.77
C ALA A 219 10.42 -26.63 20.46
N GLN A 220 11.05 -25.67 19.78
CA GLN A 220 12.14 -24.85 20.35
C GLN A 220 11.66 -23.99 21.53
N LEU A 221 10.44 -23.46 21.47
CA LEU A 221 9.85 -22.69 22.57
C LEU A 221 9.62 -23.57 23.80
N ARG A 222 9.05 -24.76 23.62
CA ARG A 222 8.84 -25.72 24.72
C ARG A 222 10.15 -26.09 25.42
N GLU A 223 11.20 -26.39 24.65
CA GLU A 223 12.52 -26.70 25.22
C GLU A 223 13.09 -25.51 26.01
N ARG A 224 12.93 -24.29 25.50
CA ARG A 224 13.35 -23.08 26.21
C ARG A 224 12.57 -22.87 27.51
N ASP A 225 11.26 -23.06 27.48
CA ASP A 225 10.41 -22.92 28.66
C ASP A 225 10.76 -23.94 29.73
N GLU A 226 11.06 -25.19 29.34
CA GLU A 226 11.56 -26.22 30.25
C GLU A 226 12.88 -25.82 30.91
N ARG A 227 13.85 -25.31 30.13
CA ARG A 227 15.14 -24.83 30.66
C ARG A 227 14.95 -23.65 31.61
N VAL A 228 14.10 -22.68 31.27
CA VAL A 228 13.78 -21.54 32.14
C VAL A 228 13.13 -22.03 33.43
N SER A 229 12.21 -23.00 33.36
CA SER A 229 11.56 -23.58 34.53
C SER A 229 12.57 -24.28 35.45
N LYS A 230 13.56 -24.98 34.88
CA LYS A 230 14.64 -25.62 35.63
C LYS A 230 15.51 -24.59 36.34
N TYR A 231 15.98 -23.56 35.64
CA TYR A 231 16.78 -22.51 36.25
C TYR A 231 16.01 -21.73 37.33
N ARG A 232 14.70 -21.50 37.16
CA ARG A 232 13.86 -20.91 38.23
C ARG A 232 13.78 -21.79 39.47
N ARG A 233 13.67 -23.12 39.31
CA ARG A 233 13.68 -24.06 40.44
C ARG A 233 15.04 -24.06 41.15
N GLU A 234 16.13 -24.09 40.40
CA GLU A 234 17.49 -24.01 40.94
C GLU A 234 17.76 -22.69 41.67
N ASP A 235 17.37 -21.55 41.08
CA ASP A 235 17.50 -20.21 41.71
C ASP A 235 16.68 -20.13 43.02
N SER A 236 15.46 -20.66 43.03
CA SER A 236 14.65 -20.74 44.26
C SER A 236 15.34 -21.59 45.34
N GLY A 237 15.96 -22.71 44.96
CA GLY A 237 16.72 -23.56 45.88
C GLY A 237 17.99 -22.89 46.41
N LEU A 238 18.70 -22.15 45.56
CA LEU A 238 19.87 -21.35 45.96
C LEU A 238 19.48 -20.24 46.94
N ARG A 239 18.42 -19.48 46.64
CA ARG A 239 17.91 -18.43 47.55
C ARG A 239 17.51 -19.00 48.90
N PHE A 240 16.87 -20.17 48.93
CA PHE A 240 16.54 -20.87 50.17
C PHE A 240 17.80 -21.21 50.98
N THR A 241 18.79 -21.85 50.34
CA THR A 241 20.06 -22.21 50.99
C THR A 241 20.80 -20.98 51.53
N ILE A 242 20.88 -19.90 50.76
CA ILE A 242 21.49 -18.62 51.20
C ILE A 242 20.75 -18.08 52.43
N THR A 243 19.41 -18.08 52.41
CA THR A 243 18.60 -17.60 53.54
C THR A 243 18.84 -18.44 54.80
N CYS A 244 18.93 -19.77 54.67
CA CYS A 244 19.27 -20.66 55.78
C CYS A 244 20.67 -20.39 56.34
N LEU A 245 21.67 -20.19 55.48
CA LEU A 245 23.05 -19.86 55.90
C LEU A 245 23.10 -18.52 56.62
N VAL A 246 22.40 -17.50 56.12
CA VAL A 246 22.31 -16.18 56.75
C VAL A 246 21.65 -16.29 58.13
N ALA A 247 20.52 -16.99 58.24
CA ALA A 247 19.84 -17.22 59.51
C ALA A 247 20.72 -17.96 60.53
N PHE A 248 21.44 -19.00 60.07
CA PHE A 248 22.38 -19.74 60.91
C PHE A 248 23.54 -18.86 61.39
N ALA A 249 24.15 -18.06 60.51
CA ALA A 249 25.23 -17.15 60.87
C ALA A 249 24.80 -16.09 61.90
N VAL A 250 23.61 -15.50 61.72
CA VAL A 250 23.02 -14.54 62.68
C VAL A 250 22.76 -15.20 64.04
N PHE A 251 22.22 -16.42 64.04
CA PHE A 251 21.99 -17.18 65.27
C PHE A 251 23.30 -17.50 66.02
N GLN A 252 24.33 -17.97 65.31
CA GLN A 252 25.66 -18.24 65.88
C GLN A 252 26.30 -16.95 66.44
N ALA A 253 26.21 -15.83 65.72
CA ALA A 253 26.69 -14.55 66.21
C ALA A 253 25.94 -14.10 67.48
N GLY A 254 24.62 -14.29 67.55
CA GLY A 254 23.83 -14.01 68.74
C GLY A 254 24.23 -14.87 69.95
N LEU A 255 24.45 -16.17 69.76
CA LEU A 255 24.96 -17.06 70.80
C LEU A 255 26.36 -16.65 71.30
N LEU A 256 27.27 -16.30 70.40
CA LEU A 256 28.62 -15.84 70.75
C LEU A 256 28.58 -14.55 71.58
N ILE A 257 27.74 -13.58 71.19
CA ILE A 257 27.55 -12.33 71.95
C ILE A 257 26.99 -12.65 73.34
N TRP A 258 26.00 -13.53 73.44
CA TRP A 258 25.40 -13.92 74.73
C TRP A 258 26.43 -14.58 75.67
N ILE A 259 27.24 -15.51 75.15
CA ILE A 259 28.33 -16.15 75.92
C ILE A 259 29.40 -15.13 76.33
N ALA A 260 29.73 -14.16 75.48
CA ALA A 260 30.77 -13.16 75.79
C ALA A 260 30.30 -12.07 76.76
N THR A 261 28.98 -11.92 76.96
CA THR A 261 28.39 -10.88 77.82
C THR A 261 27.83 -11.41 79.15
N HIS A 262 27.99 -12.71 79.44
CA HIS A 262 27.74 -13.33 80.75
C HIS A 262 29.04 -13.96 81.28
#